data_AF-S4NR85-F1
#
_entry.id   AF-S4NR85-F1
#
_cell.length_a   1.000
_cell.length_b   1.000
_cell.length_c   1.000
_cell.angle_alpha   90.00
_cell.angle_beta   90.00
_cell.angle_gamma   90.00
#
_symmetry.space_group_name_H-M   'P 1'
#
loop_
_entity.id
_entity.type
_entity.pdbx_description
1 polymer ?
#
loop_
_entity_poly.entity_id
_entity_poly.type
_entity_poly.pdbx_seq_one_letter_code
_entity_poly.pdbx_strand_id
1 'polypeptide(L)'
;MGNFTMRRISKLTRVAVGVASLGLVATACGGTSGESGGGDSKDRGVAIAYDVGGKGDQSFNDAAYAGLTKAKDEYGYTTADIEPTEGETDADKEQRLASLAKQGYNPVIGVGFAYTLAMKAVAPKYPDTTFGIVDSVVEGKNVASLVFAEEQASYLAGVAAAKATKSDIVGFVGGVDVPLIHKFEAGYKQGVQDTNPKVKVLSQYLTQTAEEGGFSSPDKGKAAAEGQIEKKADVLYAAAGLSGQGVIEAAAKAKVWAIGVDSDQYKQAALAPYKNYILTSALKDVGGAVYALSKSVHDGKPLTGTQTFDLKVNGVGLSESNPEYAKIPGLEDAVNKAKEGIDDGSIKVKTE
;
A
#
# COMPACT_ATOMS: atom_id res chain seq x y z
N MET A 1 14.65 24.78 -59.07
CA MET A 1 16.01 24.55 -59.60
C MET A 1 16.87 23.96 -58.50
N GLY A 2 17.33 22.73 -58.67
CA GLY A 2 18.17 22.01 -57.70
C GLY A 2 18.50 20.62 -58.27
N ASN A 3 19.73 20.47 -58.73
CA ASN A 3 20.21 19.43 -59.65
C ASN A 3 20.33 18.02 -59.03
N PHE A 4 19.98 17.03 -59.84
CA PHE A 4 20.41 15.64 -59.75
C PHE A 4 21.90 15.50 -60.10
N THR A 5 22.67 14.72 -59.33
CA THR A 5 23.89 14.06 -59.87
C THR A 5 24.14 12.70 -59.18
N MET A 6 24.12 11.64 -60.00
CA MET A 6 24.63 10.28 -59.72
C MET A 6 26.16 10.23 -59.64
N ARG A 7 26.70 9.22 -58.95
CA ARG A 7 27.90 8.38 -59.27
C ARG A 7 28.30 7.63 -57.98
N ARG A 8 28.82 6.39 -57.94
CA ARG A 8 29.35 5.45 -58.95
C ARG A 8 29.47 4.07 -58.27
N ILE A 9 29.20 3.01 -59.02
CA ILE A 9 29.53 1.61 -58.68
C ILE A 9 30.96 1.32 -59.15
N SER A 10 31.75 0.56 -58.37
CA SER A 10 32.81 -0.29 -58.92
C SER A 10 32.96 -1.57 -58.11
N LYS A 11 32.84 -2.69 -58.82
CA LYS A 11 33.01 -4.09 -58.41
C LYS A 11 34.48 -4.38 -58.08
N LEU A 12 34.74 -5.39 -57.25
CA LEU A 12 35.80 -6.39 -57.53
C LEU A 12 35.60 -7.67 -56.70
N THR A 13 35.48 -8.75 -57.45
CA THR A 13 35.30 -10.16 -57.10
C THR A 13 36.60 -10.80 -56.61
N ARG A 14 36.53 -11.68 -55.60
CA ARG A 14 37.39 -12.87 -55.51
C ARG A 14 36.60 -14.06 -54.97
N VAL A 15 36.52 -15.09 -55.81
CA VAL A 15 36.01 -16.43 -55.55
C VAL A 15 37.19 -17.28 -55.03
N ALA A 16 36.94 -18.13 -54.04
CA ALA A 16 37.67 -19.39 -53.89
C ALA A 16 36.74 -20.44 -53.25
N VAL A 17 36.49 -21.49 -54.03
CA VAL A 17 35.71 -22.69 -53.75
C VAL A 17 36.60 -23.68 -52.98
N GLY A 18 36.06 -24.30 -51.93
CA GLY A 18 36.65 -25.46 -51.25
C GLY A 18 35.58 -26.51 -51.00
N VAL A 19 35.76 -27.68 -51.59
CA VAL A 19 34.80 -28.78 -51.76
C VAL A 19 34.86 -29.78 -50.59
N ALA A 20 33.66 -30.19 -50.15
CA ALA A 20 33.21 -31.48 -49.59
C ALA A 20 34.12 -32.37 -48.71
N SER A 21 33.56 -32.84 -47.58
CA SER A 21 33.37 -34.29 -47.36
C SER A 21 32.28 -34.56 -46.32
N LEU A 22 31.30 -35.38 -46.72
CA LEU A 22 30.39 -36.12 -45.85
C LEU A 22 31.17 -37.13 -45.00
N GLY A 23 30.82 -37.23 -43.72
CA GLY A 23 31.13 -38.39 -42.88
C GLY A 23 29.89 -38.71 -42.04
N LEU A 24 29.17 -39.76 -42.44
CA LEU A 24 27.94 -40.25 -41.81
C LEU A 24 28.24 -41.61 -41.17
N VAL A 25 27.71 -41.79 -39.95
CA VAL A 25 27.44 -43.05 -39.21
C VAL A 25 28.58 -43.69 -38.40
N ALA A 26 28.43 -43.64 -37.07
CA ALA A 26 28.46 -44.83 -36.21
C ALA A 26 27.80 -44.53 -34.85
N THR A 27 26.56 -44.98 -34.68
CA THR A 27 25.88 -45.18 -33.40
C THR A 27 26.64 -46.20 -32.54
N ALA A 28 26.96 -45.82 -31.30
CA ALA A 28 27.26 -46.76 -30.23
C ALA A 28 26.50 -46.31 -28.97
N CYS A 29 25.73 -47.25 -28.41
CA CYS A 29 24.84 -47.08 -27.27
C CYS A 29 25.61 -46.90 -25.95
N GLY A 30 24.98 -46.22 -24.99
CA GLY A 30 25.14 -46.53 -23.56
C GLY A 30 25.51 -45.34 -22.69
N GLY A 31 24.53 -44.77 -21.99
CA GLY A 31 24.77 -43.81 -20.93
C GLY A 31 23.58 -42.90 -20.67
N THR A 32 22.72 -43.31 -19.74
CA THR A 32 21.64 -42.55 -19.15
C THR A 32 22.07 -41.15 -18.69
N SER A 33 21.65 -40.13 -19.42
CA SER A 33 21.48 -38.77 -18.89
C SER A 33 20.30 -38.15 -19.63
N GLY A 34 19.11 -38.25 -19.05
CA GLY A 34 18.03 -37.35 -19.43
C GLY A 34 18.44 -35.96 -18.99
N GLU A 35 19.03 -35.17 -19.89
CA GLU A 35 19.05 -33.71 -19.76
C GLU A 35 17.62 -33.23 -19.99
N SER A 36 16.81 -33.38 -18.93
CA SER A 36 15.75 -32.42 -18.65
C SER A 36 16.42 -31.07 -18.55
N GLY A 37 16.19 -30.21 -19.54
CA GLY A 37 16.53 -28.80 -19.48
C GLY A 37 15.90 -28.19 -18.24
N GLY A 38 16.67 -28.14 -17.16
CA GLY A 38 16.39 -27.34 -15.99
C GLY A 38 16.46 -25.89 -16.43
N GLY A 39 15.32 -25.36 -16.87
CA GLY A 39 15.09 -23.93 -16.85
C GLY A 39 15.30 -23.49 -15.42
N ASP A 40 16.41 -22.82 -15.16
CA ASP A 40 16.78 -22.23 -13.90
C ASP A 40 15.72 -21.16 -13.59
N SER A 41 14.58 -21.61 -13.04
CA SER A 41 13.52 -20.77 -12.49
C SER A 41 14.08 -20.20 -11.20
N LYS A 42 14.95 -19.20 -11.36
CA LYS A 42 15.40 -18.40 -10.24
C LYS A 42 14.16 -17.67 -9.75
N ASP A 43 13.71 -18.03 -8.56
CA ASP A 43 12.80 -17.22 -7.76
C ASP A 43 13.37 -15.80 -7.72
N ARG A 44 12.71 -14.87 -8.43
CA ARG A 44 13.16 -13.47 -8.55
C ARG A 44 12.83 -12.69 -7.30
N GLY A 45 12.34 -13.31 -6.24
CA GLY A 45 11.94 -12.64 -5.01
C GLY A 45 10.59 -11.96 -5.17
N VAL A 46 10.41 -10.85 -4.48
CA VAL A 46 9.08 -10.25 -4.26
C VAL A 46 8.78 -9.19 -5.31
N ALA A 47 7.54 -9.17 -5.82
CA ALA A 47 7.03 -8.02 -6.57
C ALA A 47 5.79 -7.44 -5.92
N ILE A 48 5.68 -6.10 -5.93
CA ILE A 48 4.47 -5.38 -5.57
C ILE A 48 3.93 -4.59 -6.76
N ALA A 49 2.62 -4.45 -6.82
CA ALA A 49 1.90 -3.68 -7.82
C ALA A 49 0.90 -2.78 -7.09
N TYR A 50 1.02 -1.46 -7.27
CA TYR A 50 0.12 -0.48 -6.62
C TYR A 50 -1.17 -0.31 -7.42
N ASP A 51 -2.30 -0.13 -6.74
CA ASP A 51 -3.59 0.02 -7.40
C ASP A 51 -3.89 1.47 -7.82
N VAL A 52 -3.56 2.44 -6.97
CA VAL A 52 -3.68 3.88 -7.19
C VAL A 52 -2.40 4.58 -6.78
N GLY A 53 -1.92 5.46 -7.65
CA GLY A 53 -0.69 6.22 -7.42
C GLY A 53 0.54 5.31 -7.30
N GLY A 54 1.52 5.74 -6.52
CA GLY A 54 2.75 4.99 -6.34
C GLY A 54 3.50 5.48 -5.12
N LYS A 55 4.82 5.43 -5.18
CA LYS A 55 5.66 5.95 -4.10
C LYS A 55 5.49 7.47 -3.95
N GLY A 56 5.83 7.98 -2.77
CA GLY A 56 5.76 9.40 -2.44
C GLY A 56 4.47 9.81 -1.72
N ASP A 57 3.53 8.89 -1.48
CA ASP A 57 2.30 9.16 -0.73
C ASP A 57 2.53 9.43 0.76
N GLN A 58 3.70 9.05 1.29
CA GLN A 58 4.06 9.12 2.71
C GLN A 58 3.09 8.35 3.61
N SER A 59 2.39 7.35 3.05
CA SER A 59 1.25 6.69 3.68
C SER A 59 1.26 5.19 3.38
N PHE A 60 0.41 4.72 2.46
CA PHE A 60 0.08 3.33 2.22
C PHE A 60 1.08 2.66 1.26
N ASN A 61 1.33 3.28 0.12
CA ASN A 61 2.24 2.76 -0.91
C ASN A 61 3.69 2.80 -0.44
N ASP A 62 4.11 3.90 0.22
CA ASP A 62 5.45 3.99 0.80
C ASP A 62 5.66 2.98 1.94
N ALA A 63 4.62 2.64 2.71
CA ALA A 63 4.69 1.57 3.71
C ALA A 63 4.88 0.19 3.05
N ALA A 64 4.12 -0.12 2.00
CA ALA A 64 4.31 -1.36 1.24
C ALA A 64 5.72 -1.47 0.66
N TYR A 65 6.24 -0.37 0.09
CA TYR A 65 7.61 -0.31 -0.44
C TYR A 65 8.68 -0.49 0.64
N ALA A 66 8.46 0.03 1.85
CA ALA A 66 9.36 -0.21 2.98
C ALA A 66 9.40 -1.70 3.36
N GLY A 67 8.27 -2.38 3.36
CA GLY A 67 8.19 -3.84 3.56
C GLY A 67 8.94 -4.64 2.48
N LEU A 68 8.77 -4.24 1.22
CA LEU A 68 9.50 -4.82 0.08
C LEU A 68 11.01 -4.63 0.22
N THR A 69 11.44 -3.43 0.57
CA THR A 69 12.87 -3.09 0.75
C THR A 69 13.47 -3.87 1.90
N LYS A 70 12.75 -4.02 3.02
CA LYS A 70 13.19 -4.86 4.13
C LYS A 70 13.38 -6.32 3.71
N ALA A 71 12.44 -6.89 2.96
CA ALA A 71 12.55 -8.26 2.45
C ALA A 71 13.74 -8.42 1.48
N LYS A 72 13.98 -7.43 0.62
CA LYS A 72 15.16 -7.38 -0.24
C LYS A 72 16.46 -7.44 0.56
N ASP A 73 16.59 -6.56 1.54
CA ASP A 73 17.82 -6.40 2.31
C ASP A 73 18.11 -7.64 3.18
N GLU A 74 17.06 -8.27 3.72
CA GLU A 74 17.20 -9.43 4.61
C GLU A 74 17.42 -10.75 3.86
N TYR A 75 16.71 -10.96 2.75
CA TYR A 75 16.69 -12.25 2.03
C TYR A 75 17.50 -12.23 0.73
N GLY A 76 18.07 -11.09 0.35
CA GLY A 76 18.79 -10.94 -0.93
C GLY A 76 17.87 -11.03 -2.15
N TYR A 77 16.57 -10.75 -1.98
CA TYR A 77 15.60 -10.82 -3.05
C TYR A 77 15.89 -9.81 -4.17
N THR A 78 15.71 -10.25 -5.41
CA THR A 78 15.41 -9.29 -6.47
C THR A 78 13.99 -8.76 -6.24
N THR A 79 13.72 -7.52 -6.63
CA THR A 79 12.42 -6.92 -6.37
C THR A 79 11.93 -6.12 -7.56
N ALA A 80 10.61 -6.04 -7.69
CA ALA A 80 9.94 -5.09 -8.57
C ALA A 80 8.82 -4.36 -7.82
N ASP A 81 8.68 -3.07 -8.08
CA ASP A 81 7.53 -2.27 -7.69
C ASP A 81 6.96 -1.59 -8.94
N ILE A 82 5.67 -1.83 -9.22
CA ILE A 82 5.03 -1.37 -10.46
C ILE A 82 3.88 -0.42 -10.12
N GLU A 83 3.94 0.78 -10.69
CA GLU A 83 2.88 1.78 -10.61
C GLU A 83 1.79 1.53 -11.68
N PRO A 84 0.52 1.87 -11.38
CA PRO A 84 -0.56 1.91 -12.35
C PRO A 84 -0.38 3.06 -13.33
N THR A 85 -0.83 2.85 -14.55
CA THR A 85 -1.16 3.94 -15.46
C THR A 85 -2.57 4.45 -15.19
N GLU A 86 -2.81 5.71 -15.51
CA GLU A 86 -4.12 6.35 -15.32
C GLU A 86 -5.21 5.63 -16.14
N GLY A 87 -6.35 5.34 -15.52
CA GLY A 87 -7.50 4.73 -16.18
C GLY A 87 -7.42 3.22 -16.40
N GLU A 88 -6.55 2.51 -15.67
CA GLU A 88 -6.41 1.05 -15.80
C GLU A 88 -7.66 0.26 -15.46
N THR A 89 -8.04 -0.63 -16.37
CA THR A 89 -9.11 -1.59 -16.18
C THR A 89 -8.67 -2.75 -15.29
N ASP A 90 -9.62 -3.57 -14.81
CA ASP A 90 -9.29 -4.79 -14.08
C ASP A 90 -8.52 -5.80 -14.94
N ALA A 91 -8.70 -5.78 -16.26
CA ALA A 91 -7.93 -6.63 -17.18
C ALA A 91 -6.46 -6.20 -17.24
N ASP A 92 -6.18 -4.89 -17.21
CA ASP A 92 -4.82 -4.36 -17.15
C ASP A 92 -4.13 -4.74 -15.84
N LYS A 93 -4.87 -4.63 -14.72
CA LYS A 93 -4.43 -5.08 -13.39
C LYS A 93 -4.12 -6.59 -13.38
N GLU A 94 -5.00 -7.41 -13.96
CA GLU A 94 -4.78 -8.86 -14.09
C GLU A 94 -3.53 -9.16 -14.90
N GLN A 95 -3.36 -8.48 -16.05
CA GLN A 95 -2.21 -8.65 -16.92
C GLN A 95 -0.90 -8.25 -16.24
N ARG A 96 -0.90 -7.19 -15.42
CA ARG A 96 0.26 -6.80 -14.61
C ARG A 96 0.66 -7.92 -13.65
N LEU A 97 -0.28 -8.42 -12.84
CA LEU A 97 0.00 -9.50 -11.88
C LEU A 97 0.48 -10.77 -12.60
N ALA A 98 -0.15 -11.12 -13.72
CA ALA A 98 0.23 -12.25 -14.56
C ALA A 98 1.66 -12.10 -15.13
N SER A 99 2.03 -10.89 -15.54
CA SER A 99 3.37 -10.59 -16.06
C SER A 99 4.43 -10.75 -14.97
N LEU A 100 4.18 -10.28 -13.75
CA LEU A 100 5.08 -10.44 -12.62
C LEU A 100 5.27 -11.92 -12.25
N ALA A 101 4.18 -12.69 -12.20
CA ALA A 101 4.26 -14.13 -11.95
C ALA A 101 5.05 -14.87 -13.05
N LYS A 102 4.77 -14.59 -14.32
CA LYS A 102 5.52 -15.14 -15.48
C LYS A 102 7.00 -14.80 -15.47
N GLN A 103 7.34 -13.62 -14.96
CA GLN A 103 8.74 -13.21 -14.83
C GLN A 103 9.47 -14.03 -13.78
N GLY A 104 8.78 -14.72 -12.87
CA GLY A 104 9.36 -15.55 -11.81
C GLY A 104 9.39 -14.90 -10.43
N TYR A 105 8.64 -13.81 -10.21
CA TYR A 105 8.47 -13.24 -8.87
C TYR A 105 7.54 -14.11 -8.02
N ASN A 106 7.90 -14.32 -6.76
CA ASN A 106 7.14 -15.06 -5.77
C ASN A 106 7.53 -14.55 -4.36
N PRO A 107 6.61 -13.92 -3.60
CA PRO A 107 5.22 -13.63 -3.92
C PRO A 107 5.04 -12.45 -4.90
N VAL A 108 3.84 -12.40 -5.51
CA VAL A 108 3.34 -11.24 -6.26
C VAL A 108 2.19 -10.59 -5.48
N ILE A 109 2.34 -9.32 -5.12
CA ILE A 109 1.41 -8.64 -4.20
C ILE A 109 0.71 -7.47 -4.90
N GLY A 110 -0.63 -7.52 -4.93
CA GLY A 110 -1.46 -6.37 -5.28
C GLY A 110 -1.69 -5.50 -4.03
N VAL A 111 -1.24 -4.25 -4.08
CA VAL A 111 -1.32 -3.30 -2.98
C VAL A 111 -2.55 -2.42 -3.18
N GLY A 112 -3.62 -2.76 -2.46
CA GLY A 112 -4.88 -2.02 -2.43
C GLY A 112 -6.09 -2.81 -2.96
N PHE A 113 -7.28 -2.40 -2.51
CA PHE A 113 -8.52 -3.15 -2.70
C PHE A 113 -8.97 -3.23 -4.17
N ALA A 114 -8.54 -2.31 -5.04
CA ALA A 114 -8.94 -2.33 -6.44
C ALA A 114 -8.32 -3.49 -7.22
N TYR A 115 -7.43 -4.27 -6.63
CA TYR A 115 -6.96 -5.55 -7.18
C TYR A 115 -7.92 -6.73 -7.00
N THR A 116 -9.03 -6.60 -6.26
CA THR A 116 -9.89 -7.74 -5.88
C THR A 116 -10.29 -8.63 -7.07
N LEU A 117 -10.83 -8.03 -8.14
CA LEU A 117 -11.32 -8.77 -9.30
C LEU A 117 -10.16 -9.36 -10.13
N ALA A 118 -9.10 -8.57 -10.34
CA ALA A 118 -7.89 -9.01 -11.02
C ALA A 118 -7.20 -10.18 -10.30
N MET A 119 -7.10 -10.10 -8.98
CA MET A 119 -6.48 -11.13 -8.14
C MET A 119 -7.25 -12.45 -8.22
N LYS A 120 -8.58 -12.38 -8.13
CA LYS A 120 -9.47 -13.55 -8.28
C LYS A 120 -9.31 -14.22 -9.65
N ALA A 121 -9.08 -13.43 -10.70
CA ALA A 121 -8.90 -13.96 -12.05
C ALA A 121 -7.49 -14.54 -12.29
N VAL A 122 -6.44 -13.91 -11.76
CA VAL A 122 -5.05 -14.29 -12.04
C VAL A 122 -4.54 -15.45 -11.19
N ALA A 123 -4.85 -15.48 -9.89
CA ALA A 123 -4.22 -16.41 -8.96
C ALA A 123 -4.42 -17.90 -9.34
N PRO A 124 -5.62 -18.35 -9.78
CA PRO A 124 -5.82 -19.73 -10.20
C PRO A 124 -5.03 -20.14 -11.45
N LYS A 125 -4.57 -19.17 -12.26
CA LYS A 125 -3.80 -19.42 -13.49
C LYS A 125 -2.31 -19.69 -13.21
N TYR A 126 -1.84 -19.39 -12.01
CA TYR A 126 -0.45 -19.55 -11.58
C TYR A 126 -0.39 -20.25 -10.20
N PRO A 127 -0.74 -21.54 -10.11
CA PRO A 127 -0.89 -22.25 -8.84
C PRO A 127 0.40 -22.35 -8.02
N ASP A 128 1.57 -22.25 -8.67
CA ASP A 128 2.89 -22.31 -8.02
C ASP A 128 3.39 -20.94 -7.55
N THR A 129 2.69 -19.86 -7.89
CA THR A 129 2.97 -18.50 -7.41
C THR A 129 2.10 -18.19 -6.20
N THR A 130 2.73 -17.71 -5.12
CA THR A 130 2.02 -17.13 -3.99
C THR A 130 1.59 -15.71 -4.36
N PHE A 131 0.31 -15.41 -4.20
CA PHE A 131 -0.23 -14.08 -4.37
C PHE A 131 -0.60 -13.46 -3.03
N GLY A 132 -0.37 -12.15 -2.90
CA GLY A 132 -0.86 -11.34 -1.80
C GLY A 132 -1.83 -10.27 -2.31
N ILE A 133 -2.88 -9.99 -1.55
CA ILE A 133 -3.71 -8.81 -1.76
C ILE A 133 -3.83 -8.03 -0.45
N VAL A 134 -3.51 -6.74 -0.50
CA VAL A 134 -3.68 -5.82 0.64
C VAL A 134 -5.08 -5.21 0.59
N ASP A 135 -5.75 -5.11 1.74
CA ASP A 135 -7.04 -4.42 1.93
C ASP A 135 -8.26 -5.05 1.26
N SER A 136 -8.15 -6.30 0.82
CA SER A 136 -9.30 -7.05 0.33
C SER A 136 -9.17 -8.54 0.63
N VAL A 137 -10.30 -9.23 0.57
CA VAL A 137 -10.39 -10.67 0.76
C VAL A 137 -10.65 -11.34 -0.59
N VAL A 138 -9.73 -12.23 -0.97
CA VAL A 138 -9.85 -13.08 -2.15
C VAL A 138 -9.55 -14.51 -1.74
N GLU A 139 -10.52 -15.40 -1.96
CA GLU A 139 -10.36 -16.82 -1.71
C GLU A 139 -9.48 -17.47 -2.78
N GLY A 140 -8.52 -18.28 -2.35
CA GLY A 140 -7.64 -19.04 -3.23
C GLY A 140 -6.61 -19.85 -2.45
N LYS A 141 -6.22 -21.01 -2.99
CA LYS A 141 -5.25 -21.90 -2.33
C LYS A 141 -3.84 -21.31 -2.26
N ASN A 142 -3.53 -20.37 -3.14
CA ASN A 142 -2.24 -19.68 -3.28
C ASN A 142 -2.37 -18.17 -3.06
N VAL A 143 -3.42 -17.73 -2.35
CA VAL A 143 -3.70 -16.31 -2.09
C VAL A 143 -3.67 -16.04 -0.60
N ALA A 144 -2.88 -15.05 -0.17
CA ALA A 144 -2.94 -14.44 1.14
C ALA A 144 -3.70 -13.09 1.04
N SER A 145 -4.81 -12.98 1.76
CA SER A 145 -5.54 -11.72 1.93
C SER A 145 -5.03 -11.02 3.18
N LEU A 146 -4.31 -9.92 3.00
CA LEU A 146 -3.67 -9.14 4.05
C LEU A 146 -4.60 -7.98 4.44
N VAL A 147 -5.38 -8.17 5.50
CA VAL A 147 -6.43 -7.23 5.92
C VAL A 147 -6.16 -6.68 7.31
N PHE A 148 -6.66 -5.49 7.61
CA PHE A 148 -6.38 -4.81 8.86
C PHE A 148 -7.66 -4.52 9.63
N ALA A 149 -7.51 -4.25 10.92
CA ALA A 149 -8.60 -3.76 11.79
C ALA A 149 -8.48 -2.22 11.91
N GLU A 150 -8.63 -1.50 10.80
CA GLU A 150 -8.35 -0.07 10.74
C GLU A 150 -9.27 0.77 11.64
N GLU A 151 -10.46 0.24 11.93
CA GLU A 151 -11.37 0.84 12.89
C GLU A 151 -10.73 0.94 14.29
N GLN A 152 -9.87 -0.01 14.68
CA GLN A 152 -9.23 -0.02 16.00
C GLN A 152 -8.21 1.12 16.13
N ALA A 153 -7.33 1.32 15.13
CA ALA A 153 -6.44 2.48 15.11
C ALA A 153 -7.20 3.79 15.01
N SER A 154 -8.29 3.80 14.24
CA SER A 154 -9.13 4.98 14.08
C SER A 154 -9.86 5.35 15.39
N TYR A 155 -10.27 4.35 16.18
CA TYR A 155 -10.82 4.57 17.51
C TYR A 155 -9.79 5.28 18.41
N LEU A 156 -8.54 4.79 18.43
CA LEU A 156 -7.47 5.45 19.18
C LEU A 156 -7.22 6.89 18.70
N ALA A 157 -7.26 7.12 17.38
CA ALA A 157 -7.19 8.47 16.81
C ALA A 157 -8.37 9.35 17.25
N GLY A 158 -9.58 8.79 17.37
CA GLY A 158 -10.76 9.49 17.87
C GLY A 158 -10.62 9.90 19.33
N VAL A 159 -10.08 9.01 20.18
CA VAL A 159 -9.75 9.31 21.58
C VAL A 159 -8.74 10.45 21.66
N ALA A 160 -7.66 10.38 20.89
CA ALA A 160 -6.63 11.43 20.84
C ALA A 160 -7.21 12.77 20.37
N ALA A 161 -8.06 12.77 19.33
CA ALA A 161 -8.71 13.97 18.82
C ALA A 161 -9.65 14.62 19.85
N ALA A 162 -10.46 13.83 20.55
CA ALA A 162 -11.37 14.32 21.58
C ALA A 162 -10.65 14.88 22.81
N LYS A 163 -9.42 14.43 23.08
CA LYS A 163 -8.54 14.99 24.13
C LYS A 163 -7.81 16.26 23.69
N ALA A 164 -7.46 16.34 22.40
CA ALA A 164 -6.66 17.43 21.86
C ALA A 164 -7.49 18.66 21.44
N THR A 165 -8.75 18.46 21.06
CA THR A 165 -9.63 19.54 20.58
C THR A 165 -9.88 20.60 21.67
N LYS A 166 -9.94 21.86 21.24
CA LYS A 166 -10.31 23.03 22.04
C LYS A 166 -11.64 23.64 21.59
N SER A 167 -12.10 23.32 20.38
CA SER A 167 -13.35 23.84 19.81
C SER A 167 -14.55 22.91 20.00
N ASP A 168 -14.33 21.67 20.49
CA ASP A 168 -15.31 20.58 20.48
C ASP A 168 -15.80 20.22 19.05
N ILE A 169 -15.05 20.58 18.02
CA ILE A 169 -15.31 20.23 16.63
C ILE A 169 -14.04 19.62 16.04
N VAL A 170 -14.15 18.40 15.56
CA VAL A 170 -13.07 17.66 14.90
C VAL A 170 -13.53 17.21 13.53
N GLY A 171 -12.58 16.84 12.68
CA GLY A 171 -12.83 16.56 11.28
C GLY A 171 -12.28 15.21 10.83
N PHE A 172 -12.98 14.60 9.89
CA PHE A 172 -12.59 13.40 9.17
C PHE A 172 -12.62 13.71 7.67
N VAL A 173 -11.53 13.39 6.98
CA VAL A 173 -11.40 13.49 5.53
C VAL A 173 -11.04 12.11 4.99
N GLY A 174 -12.02 11.44 4.38
CA GLY A 174 -11.84 10.16 3.70
C GLY A 174 -11.54 10.36 2.22
N GLY A 175 -10.65 9.54 1.63
CA GLY A 175 -10.32 9.66 0.21
C GLY A 175 -11.50 9.31 -0.70
N VAL A 176 -11.99 8.08 -0.60
CA VAL A 176 -13.07 7.54 -1.45
C VAL A 176 -14.19 7.03 -0.56
N ASP A 177 -15.44 7.26 -0.98
CA ASP A 177 -16.66 6.80 -0.32
C ASP A 177 -16.89 5.28 -0.54
N VAL A 178 -16.12 4.46 0.16
CA VAL A 178 -16.16 2.98 0.07
C VAL A 178 -16.15 2.34 1.45
N PRO A 179 -16.65 1.08 1.58
CA PRO A 179 -16.72 0.38 2.87
C PRO A 179 -15.40 0.34 3.66
N LEU A 180 -14.26 0.27 2.98
CA LEU A 180 -12.95 0.31 3.63
C LEU A 180 -12.76 1.61 4.42
N ILE A 181 -13.06 2.77 3.82
CA ILE A 181 -12.91 4.08 4.48
C ILE A 181 -14.04 4.33 5.49
N HIS A 182 -15.20 3.68 5.34
CA HIS A 182 -16.27 3.71 6.35
C HIS A 182 -15.81 3.11 7.68
N LYS A 183 -14.99 2.05 7.67
CA LYS A 183 -14.40 1.49 8.91
C LYS A 183 -13.55 2.51 9.67
N PHE A 184 -12.71 3.25 8.94
CA PHE A 184 -11.90 4.31 9.53
C PHE A 184 -12.79 5.39 10.17
N GLU A 185 -13.83 5.82 9.46
CA GLU A 185 -14.76 6.82 9.96
C GLU A 185 -15.54 6.32 11.19
N ALA A 186 -16.05 5.08 11.16
CA ALA A 186 -16.82 4.48 12.23
C ALA A 186 -16.01 4.36 13.52
N GLY A 187 -14.78 3.83 13.42
CA GLY A 187 -13.85 3.76 14.55
C GLY A 187 -13.55 5.15 15.11
N TYR A 188 -13.21 6.12 14.25
CA TYR A 188 -12.93 7.49 14.66
C TYR A 188 -14.10 8.16 15.38
N LYS A 189 -15.30 8.10 14.80
CA LYS A 189 -16.51 8.63 15.42
C LYS A 189 -16.78 7.99 16.77
N GLN A 190 -16.66 6.67 16.87
CA GLN A 190 -16.87 5.97 18.14
C GLN A 190 -15.85 6.41 19.20
N GLY A 191 -14.56 6.45 18.87
CA GLY A 191 -13.52 6.88 19.81
C GLY A 191 -13.70 8.33 20.29
N VAL A 192 -14.17 9.22 19.42
CA VAL A 192 -14.54 10.60 19.78
C VAL A 192 -15.71 10.60 20.77
N GLN A 193 -16.80 9.91 20.45
CA GLN A 193 -18.02 9.90 21.26
C GLN A 193 -17.83 9.25 22.62
N ASP A 194 -17.11 8.13 22.69
CA ASP A 194 -16.84 7.41 23.93
C ASP A 194 -15.91 8.21 24.86
N THR A 195 -15.10 9.13 24.31
CA THR A 195 -14.20 10.01 25.08
C THR A 195 -14.88 11.30 25.52
N ASN A 196 -15.58 11.98 24.62
CA ASN A 196 -16.32 13.20 24.90
C ASN A 196 -17.54 13.33 23.96
N PRO A 197 -18.76 13.01 24.42
CA PRO A 197 -19.95 13.01 23.57
C PRO A 197 -20.42 14.41 23.14
N LYS A 198 -19.77 15.48 23.63
CA LYS A 198 -20.05 16.85 23.18
C LYS A 198 -19.29 17.20 21.90
N VAL A 199 -18.22 16.49 21.59
CA VAL A 199 -17.40 16.74 20.41
C VAL A 199 -18.17 16.32 19.16
N LYS A 200 -18.20 17.21 18.17
CA LYS A 200 -18.84 16.96 16.87
C LYS A 200 -17.80 16.56 15.84
N VAL A 201 -18.10 15.53 15.06
CA VAL A 201 -17.28 15.09 13.93
C VAL A 201 -17.87 15.64 12.64
N LEU A 202 -17.08 16.43 11.90
CA LEU A 202 -17.37 16.82 10.53
C LEU A 202 -16.74 15.78 9.61
N SER A 203 -17.53 15.21 8.71
CA SER A 203 -17.04 14.19 7.78
C SER A 203 -17.20 14.61 6.34
N GLN A 204 -16.20 14.29 5.52
CA GLN A 204 -16.26 14.46 4.08
C GLN A 204 -15.44 13.38 3.38
N TYR A 205 -16.02 12.78 2.34
CA TYR A 205 -15.30 11.97 1.37
C TYR A 205 -14.92 12.83 0.16
N LEU A 206 -13.69 12.70 -0.36
CA LEU A 206 -13.22 13.54 -1.46
C LEU A 206 -13.85 13.15 -2.81
N THR A 207 -14.16 11.86 -2.98
CA THR A 207 -14.64 11.27 -4.24
C THR A 207 -15.54 10.06 -3.97
N GLN A 208 -16.27 9.60 -4.99
CA GLN A 208 -17.12 8.41 -4.91
C GLN A 208 -16.40 7.15 -5.39
N THR A 209 -15.42 7.31 -6.28
CA THR A 209 -14.62 6.22 -6.85
C THR A 209 -13.12 6.54 -6.75
N ALA A 210 -12.27 5.50 -6.78
CA ALA A 210 -10.84 5.67 -6.64
C ALA A 210 -10.21 6.41 -7.83
N GLU A 211 -10.76 6.18 -9.03
CA GLU A 211 -10.36 6.77 -10.31
C GLU A 211 -10.58 8.28 -10.35
N GLU A 212 -11.52 8.81 -9.56
CA GLU A 212 -11.74 10.25 -9.42
C GLU A 212 -10.65 10.96 -8.60
N GLY A 213 -9.65 10.21 -8.10
CA GLY A 213 -8.46 10.74 -7.46
C GLY A 213 -8.58 10.97 -5.96
N GLY A 214 -9.50 10.28 -5.27
CA GLY A 214 -9.69 10.40 -3.82
C GLY A 214 -8.43 10.14 -3.01
N PHE A 215 -7.53 9.28 -3.50
CA PHE A 215 -6.26 8.94 -2.86
C PHE A 215 -5.03 9.61 -3.50
N SER A 216 -5.20 10.44 -4.54
CA SER A 216 -4.10 11.02 -5.32
C SER A 216 -4.17 12.53 -5.56
N SER A 217 -5.11 13.23 -4.91
CA SER A 217 -5.41 14.65 -5.12
C SER A 217 -5.20 15.49 -3.84
N PRO A 218 -3.96 15.89 -3.50
CA PRO A 218 -3.69 16.77 -2.36
C PRO A 218 -4.47 18.07 -2.36
N ASP A 219 -4.77 18.63 -3.54
CA ASP A 219 -5.61 19.82 -3.69
C ASP A 219 -7.05 19.60 -3.18
N LYS A 220 -7.66 18.45 -3.47
CA LYS A 220 -8.98 18.08 -2.93
C LYS A 220 -8.94 17.92 -1.41
N GLY A 221 -7.91 17.23 -0.90
CA GLY A 221 -7.71 17.04 0.54
C GLY A 221 -7.58 18.37 1.28
N LYS A 222 -6.80 19.29 0.73
CA LYS A 222 -6.63 20.64 1.25
C LYS A 222 -7.93 21.43 1.27
N ALA A 223 -8.68 21.45 0.17
CA ALA A 223 -9.95 22.17 0.10
C ALA A 223 -10.99 21.64 1.11
N ALA A 224 -11.06 20.32 1.30
CA ALA A 224 -11.92 19.70 2.31
C ALA A 224 -11.52 20.11 3.74
N ALA A 225 -10.22 20.07 4.03
CA ALA A 225 -9.68 20.48 5.32
C ALA A 225 -9.95 21.97 5.62
N GLU A 226 -9.69 22.86 4.66
CA GLU A 226 -9.99 24.30 4.76
C GLU A 226 -11.48 24.53 5.08
N GLY A 227 -12.39 23.85 4.38
CA GLY A 227 -13.83 23.92 4.67
C GLY A 227 -14.24 23.42 6.05
N GLN A 228 -13.57 22.40 6.59
CA GLN A 228 -13.80 21.93 7.97
C GLN A 228 -13.23 22.91 9.01
N ILE A 229 -12.06 23.52 8.74
CA ILE A 229 -11.45 24.55 9.59
C ILE A 229 -12.33 25.80 9.65
N GLU A 230 -12.92 26.23 8.53
CA GLU A 230 -13.90 27.33 8.51
C GLU A 230 -15.09 27.05 9.43
N LYS A 231 -15.53 25.79 9.50
CA LYS A 231 -16.54 25.26 10.42
C LYS A 231 -16.01 24.98 11.84
N LYS A 232 -14.80 25.46 12.15
CA LYS A 232 -14.12 25.41 13.45
C LYS A 232 -13.55 24.06 13.86
N ALA A 233 -13.36 23.11 12.94
CA ALA A 233 -12.59 21.92 13.24
C ALA A 233 -11.14 22.27 13.60
N ASP A 234 -10.62 21.75 14.72
CA ASP A 234 -9.25 22.02 15.18
C ASP A 234 -8.38 20.75 15.36
N VAL A 235 -8.94 19.59 15.03
CA VAL A 235 -8.22 18.33 14.81
C VAL A 235 -8.79 17.67 13.56
N LEU A 236 -7.94 17.38 12.57
CA LEU A 236 -8.35 16.82 11.26
C LEU A 236 -7.69 15.47 11.03
N TYR A 237 -8.48 14.41 10.93
CA TYR A 237 -8.00 13.07 10.59
C TYR A 237 -8.11 12.80 9.09
N ALA A 238 -7.00 12.44 8.44
CA ALA A 238 -6.92 12.22 7.00
C ALA A 238 -6.74 10.73 6.63
N ALA A 239 -7.82 10.03 6.31
CA ALA A 239 -7.81 8.66 5.77
C ALA A 239 -7.89 8.69 4.24
N ALA A 240 -6.87 9.28 3.59
CA ALA A 240 -6.95 9.69 2.18
C ALA A 240 -5.65 9.52 1.37
N GLY A 241 -4.74 8.63 1.76
CA GLY A 241 -3.50 8.36 1.01
C GLY A 241 -2.71 9.64 0.71
N LEU A 242 -2.22 9.81 -0.53
CA LEU A 242 -1.49 11.01 -0.96
C LEU A 242 -2.32 12.29 -0.77
N SER A 243 -3.64 12.25 -0.97
CA SER A 243 -4.53 13.41 -0.74
C SER A 243 -4.47 13.92 0.70
N GLY A 244 -4.14 13.05 1.66
CA GLY A 244 -3.98 13.40 3.08
C GLY A 244 -2.87 14.41 3.33
N GLN A 245 -1.86 14.51 2.45
CA GLN A 245 -0.82 15.54 2.58
C GLN A 245 -1.39 16.97 2.48
N GLY A 246 -2.44 17.16 1.66
CA GLY A 246 -3.13 18.45 1.58
C GLY A 246 -3.89 18.81 2.86
N VAL A 247 -4.43 17.81 3.56
CA VAL A 247 -5.07 18.00 4.88
C VAL A 247 -4.03 18.42 5.91
N ILE A 248 -2.88 17.74 5.94
CA ILE A 248 -1.75 18.06 6.82
C ILE A 248 -1.22 19.48 6.54
N GLU A 249 -1.05 19.86 5.27
CA GLU A 249 -0.65 21.21 4.88
C GLU A 249 -1.66 22.27 5.38
N ALA A 250 -2.96 22.05 5.15
CA ALA A 250 -4.01 22.97 5.57
C ALA A 250 -4.05 23.15 7.10
N ALA A 251 -4.00 22.05 7.83
CA ALA A 251 -3.98 22.04 9.28
C ALA A 251 -2.78 22.83 9.83
N ALA A 252 -1.58 22.56 9.30
CA ALA A 252 -0.36 23.25 9.70
C ALA A 252 -0.40 24.75 9.42
N LYS A 253 -0.94 25.17 8.27
CA LYS A 253 -1.13 26.58 7.93
C LYS A 253 -2.12 27.29 8.86
N ALA A 254 -3.21 26.61 9.22
CA ALA A 254 -4.19 27.09 10.18
C ALA A 254 -3.75 26.95 11.65
N LYS A 255 -2.62 26.29 11.90
CA LYS A 255 -2.08 25.98 13.23
C LYS A 255 -3.03 25.15 14.09
N VAL A 256 -3.74 24.23 13.45
CA VAL A 256 -4.58 23.21 14.09
C VAL A 256 -3.95 21.83 13.91
N TRP A 257 -4.46 20.82 14.60
CA TRP A 257 -3.87 19.48 14.54
C TRP A 257 -4.32 18.70 13.30
N ALA A 258 -3.40 17.97 12.69
CA ALA A 258 -3.67 16.86 11.79
C ALA A 258 -3.40 15.53 12.50
N ILE A 259 -4.18 14.52 12.17
CA ILE A 259 -3.90 13.11 12.46
C ILE A 259 -3.61 12.43 11.12
N GLY A 260 -2.42 11.86 11.00
CA GLY A 260 -1.99 11.10 9.83
C GLY A 260 -2.54 9.68 9.80
N VAL A 261 -2.20 8.93 8.75
CA VAL A 261 -2.63 7.53 8.57
C VAL A 261 -1.53 6.67 7.95
N ASP A 262 -1.68 5.36 8.08
CA ASP A 262 -0.83 4.27 7.59
C ASP A 262 0.58 4.25 8.16
N SER A 263 1.34 5.28 7.87
CA SER A 263 2.72 5.48 8.32
C SER A 263 2.81 6.50 9.45
N ASP A 264 3.93 6.48 10.17
CA ASP A 264 4.28 7.53 11.13
C ASP A 264 4.67 8.83 10.39
N GLN A 265 3.66 9.59 9.97
CA GLN A 265 3.81 10.77 9.12
C GLN A 265 4.58 11.92 9.79
N TYR A 266 4.69 11.92 11.12
CA TYR A 266 5.57 12.83 11.85
C TYR A 266 7.06 12.62 11.50
N LYS A 267 7.48 11.36 11.26
CA LYS A 267 8.86 10.99 10.93
C LYS A 267 9.20 11.12 9.46
N GLN A 268 8.22 11.34 8.60
CA GLN A 268 8.43 11.38 7.15
C GLN A 268 9.13 12.67 6.72
N ALA A 269 10.26 12.53 6.01
CA ALA A 269 11.09 13.66 5.61
C ALA A 269 10.33 14.67 4.73
N ALA A 270 9.47 14.18 3.84
CA ALA A 270 8.65 15.02 2.96
C ALA A 270 7.62 15.87 3.74
N LEU A 271 7.21 15.43 4.94
CA LEU A 271 6.26 16.12 5.80
C LEU A 271 6.92 16.94 6.92
N ALA A 272 8.26 16.98 6.95
CA ALA A 272 9.01 17.76 7.94
C ALA A 272 8.58 19.24 8.07
N PRO A 273 8.16 19.95 7.00
CA PRO A 273 7.64 21.32 7.12
C PRO A 273 6.37 21.45 7.99
N TYR A 274 5.60 20.36 8.12
CA TYR A 274 4.30 20.35 8.80
C TYR A 274 4.31 19.57 10.11
N LYS A 275 5.40 18.84 10.42
CA LYS A 275 5.47 17.88 11.54
C LYS A 275 5.01 18.41 12.90
N ASN A 276 5.22 19.71 13.18
CA ASN A 276 4.82 20.32 14.44
C ASN A 276 3.29 20.39 14.63
N TYR A 277 2.53 20.14 13.57
CA TYR A 277 1.07 20.11 13.56
C TYR A 277 0.51 18.73 13.22
N ILE A 278 1.35 17.70 13.12
CA ILE A 278 0.92 16.29 13.03
C ILE A 278 0.86 15.77 14.46
N LEU A 279 -0.33 15.75 15.07
CA LEU A 279 -0.54 15.32 16.46
C LEU A 279 -0.08 13.88 16.67
N THR A 280 -0.51 13.00 15.77
CA THR A 280 -0.27 11.55 15.79
C THR A 280 -0.59 10.97 14.40
N SER A 281 -0.40 9.67 14.21
CA SER A 281 -0.81 8.93 13.02
C SER A 281 -1.50 7.64 13.42
N ALA A 282 -2.66 7.35 12.85
CA ALA A 282 -3.31 6.05 12.93
C ALA A 282 -2.54 5.06 12.06
N LEU A 283 -1.73 4.21 12.68
CA LEU A 283 -0.79 3.33 11.99
C LEU A 283 -1.50 2.10 11.43
N LYS A 284 -1.04 1.67 10.25
CA LYS A 284 -1.42 0.45 9.57
C LYS A 284 -0.17 -0.18 9.00
N ASP A 285 0.25 -1.34 9.53
CA ASP A 285 1.54 -1.94 9.22
C ASP A 285 1.53 -2.72 7.88
N VAL A 286 1.26 -1.99 6.80
CA VAL A 286 1.28 -2.52 5.42
C VAL A 286 2.65 -3.08 5.07
N GLY A 287 3.71 -2.40 5.51
CA GLY A 287 5.09 -2.87 5.33
C GLY A 287 5.34 -4.20 6.05
N GLY A 288 4.88 -4.34 7.28
CA GLY A 288 4.94 -5.60 8.02
C GLY A 288 4.16 -6.72 7.35
N ALA A 289 2.98 -6.46 6.78
CA ALA A 289 2.21 -7.45 6.05
C ALA A 289 2.90 -7.91 4.75
N VAL A 290 3.44 -6.98 3.96
CA VAL A 290 4.26 -7.28 2.76
C VAL A 290 5.49 -8.10 3.14
N TYR A 291 6.20 -7.69 4.18
CA TYR A 291 7.36 -8.40 4.69
C TYR A 291 7.01 -9.79 5.22
N ALA A 292 5.90 -9.95 5.95
CA ALA A 292 5.47 -11.23 6.51
C ALA A 292 5.13 -12.24 5.41
N LEU A 293 4.44 -11.83 4.35
CA LEU A 293 4.18 -12.70 3.21
C LEU A 293 5.48 -13.08 2.50
N SER A 294 6.36 -12.10 2.26
CA SER A 294 7.69 -12.33 1.66
C SER A 294 8.50 -13.34 2.45
N LYS A 295 8.55 -13.17 3.78
CA LYS A 295 9.21 -14.10 4.70
C LYS A 295 8.60 -15.50 4.64
N SER A 296 7.28 -15.61 4.58
CA SER A 296 6.62 -16.92 4.56
C SER A 296 6.98 -17.74 3.32
N VAL A 297 7.16 -17.07 2.17
CA VAL A 297 7.65 -17.69 0.94
C VAL A 297 9.13 -18.07 1.09
N HIS A 298 9.96 -17.18 1.63
CA HIS A 298 11.36 -17.47 1.95
C HIS A 298 11.52 -18.74 2.80
N ASP A 299 10.69 -18.87 3.83
CA ASP A 299 10.70 -19.98 4.78
C ASP A 299 10.11 -21.29 4.20
N GLY A 300 9.63 -21.28 2.95
CA GLY A 300 9.00 -22.43 2.30
C GLY A 300 7.62 -22.79 2.88
N LYS A 301 6.97 -21.86 3.59
CA LYS A 301 5.62 -22.01 4.17
C LYS A 301 4.75 -20.80 3.84
N PRO A 302 4.38 -20.61 2.55
CA PRO A 302 3.64 -19.43 2.14
C PRO A 302 2.34 -19.24 2.92
N LEU A 303 2.09 -18.02 3.39
CA LEU A 303 0.80 -17.66 3.96
C LEU A 303 -0.29 -17.76 2.88
N THR A 304 -1.49 -18.17 3.30
CA THR A 304 -2.68 -18.30 2.45
C THR A 304 -3.93 -17.97 3.28
N GLY A 305 -5.07 -17.74 2.63
CA GLY A 305 -6.30 -17.33 3.29
C GLY A 305 -6.19 -15.93 3.90
N THR A 306 -7.10 -15.61 4.81
CA THR A 306 -7.16 -14.29 5.45
C THR A 306 -6.17 -14.17 6.60
N GLN A 307 -5.31 -13.16 6.52
CA GLN A 307 -4.36 -12.74 7.54
C GLN A 307 -4.83 -11.39 8.08
N THR A 308 -5.28 -11.37 9.34
CA THR A 308 -5.81 -10.16 9.98
C THR A 308 -4.73 -9.50 10.84
N PHE A 309 -4.47 -8.23 10.56
CA PHE A 309 -3.51 -7.36 11.22
C PHE A 309 -4.28 -6.36 12.10
N ASP A 310 -4.49 -6.74 13.36
CA ASP A 310 -5.22 -5.96 14.37
C ASP A 310 -4.28 -5.38 15.44
N LEU A 311 -4.84 -4.73 16.46
CA LEU A 311 -4.07 -4.13 17.56
C LEU A 311 -3.31 -5.19 18.38
N LYS A 312 -3.86 -6.40 18.53
CA LYS A 312 -3.28 -7.50 19.31
C LYS A 312 -1.99 -8.01 18.70
N VAL A 313 -1.91 -8.02 17.37
CA VAL A 313 -0.68 -8.40 16.65
C VAL A 313 0.17 -7.20 16.25
N ASN A 314 -0.14 -6.00 16.76
CA ASN A 314 0.49 -4.72 16.39
C ASN A 314 0.41 -4.42 14.89
N GLY A 315 -0.59 -4.95 14.20
CA GLY A 315 -0.85 -4.69 12.78
C GLY A 315 -1.45 -3.30 12.53
N VAL A 316 -2.08 -2.72 13.55
CA VAL A 316 -2.55 -1.34 13.58
C VAL A 316 -2.21 -0.70 14.93
N GLY A 317 -2.23 0.62 15.01
CA GLY A 317 -1.97 1.33 16.26
C GLY A 317 -2.00 2.85 16.14
N LEU A 318 -1.37 3.53 17.08
CA LEU A 318 -1.28 4.99 17.10
C LEU A 318 0.19 5.40 17.33
N SER A 319 0.69 6.37 16.56
CA SER A 319 2.06 6.89 16.70
C SER A 319 2.16 7.91 17.84
N GLU A 320 3.19 7.81 18.66
CA GLU A 320 3.47 8.76 19.75
C GLU A 320 4.71 9.63 19.46
N SER A 321 5.12 9.69 18.19
CA SER A 321 6.39 10.31 17.80
C SER A 321 6.45 11.83 17.95
N ASN A 322 5.30 12.51 17.98
CA ASN A 322 5.27 13.96 18.21
C ASN A 322 5.35 14.25 19.71
N PRO A 323 6.40 14.94 20.21
CA PRO A 323 6.52 15.27 21.63
C PRO A 323 5.42 16.20 22.16
N GLU A 324 4.65 16.87 21.30
CA GLU A 324 3.46 17.64 21.73
C GLU A 324 2.31 16.73 22.17
N TYR A 325 2.22 15.50 21.66
CA TYR A 325 1.22 14.49 22.05
C TYR A 325 1.21 14.25 23.57
N ALA A 326 2.39 14.00 24.13
CA ALA A 326 2.61 13.75 25.56
C ALA A 326 2.29 14.97 26.45
N LYS A 327 2.24 16.17 25.88
CA LYS A 327 1.98 17.42 26.64
C LYS A 327 0.48 17.69 26.81
N ILE A 328 -0.39 16.97 26.08
CA ILE A 328 -1.83 17.15 26.19
C ILE A 328 -2.33 16.39 27.43
N PRO A 329 -2.92 17.08 28.44
CA PRO A 329 -3.27 16.46 29.71
C PRO A 329 -4.20 15.25 29.57
N GLY A 330 -3.74 14.10 30.07
CA GLY A 330 -4.52 12.85 30.10
C GLY A 330 -4.82 12.25 28.74
N LEU A 331 -4.10 12.67 27.68
CA LEU A 331 -4.24 12.08 26.35
C LEU A 331 -3.65 10.66 26.33
N GLU A 332 -2.38 10.50 26.71
CA GLU A 332 -1.70 9.19 26.75
C GLU A 332 -2.48 8.17 27.58
N ASP A 333 -2.89 8.53 28.80
CA ASP A 333 -3.68 7.66 29.67
C ASP A 333 -4.99 7.21 29.02
N ALA A 334 -5.67 8.10 28.29
CA ALA A 334 -6.93 7.77 27.64
C ALA A 334 -6.73 6.84 26.44
N VAL A 335 -5.68 7.05 25.66
CA VAL A 335 -5.34 6.16 24.53
C VAL A 335 -4.89 4.80 25.04
N ASN A 336 -4.06 4.74 26.10
CA ASN A 336 -3.62 3.48 26.70
C ASN A 336 -4.80 2.68 27.26
N LYS A 337 -5.70 3.33 27.98
CA LYS A 337 -6.94 2.71 28.47
C LYS A 337 -7.83 2.21 27.32
N ALA A 338 -7.93 2.97 26.23
CA ALA A 338 -8.66 2.55 25.04
C ALA A 338 -8.04 1.31 24.39
N LYS A 339 -6.70 1.28 24.26
CA LYS A 339 -5.95 0.12 23.76
C LYS A 339 -6.20 -1.12 24.61
N GLU A 340 -6.07 -1.01 25.93
CA GLU A 340 -6.36 -2.10 26.86
C GLU A 340 -7.81 -2.62 26.70
N GLY A 341 -8.77 -1.71 26.58
CA GLY A 341 -10.18 -2.08 26.41
C GLY A 341 -10.47 -2.76 25.06
N ILE A 342 -9.76 -2.41 23.99
CA ILE A 342 -9.86 -3.11 22.70
C ILE A 342 -9.22 -4.50 22.81
N ASP A 343 -8.05 -4.60 23.45
CA ASP A 343 -7.31 -5.85 23.60
C ASP A 343 -8.07 -6.87 24.48
N ASP A 344 -8.66 -6.42 25.60
CA ASP A 344 -9.46 -7.26 26.50
C ASP A 344 -10.90 -7.49 26.02
N GLY A 345 -11.35 -6.76 24.99
CA GLY A 345 -12.65 -6.89 24.35
C GLY A 345 -13.81 -6.17 25.07
N SER A 346 -13.52 -5.38 26.11
CA SER A 346 -14.51 -4.50 26.76
C SER A 346 -14.95 -3.34 25.84
N ILE A 347 -14.09 -2.94 24.89
CA ILE A 347 -14.40 -2.02 23.80
C ILE A 347 -14.48 -2.84 22.51
N LYS A 348 -15.67 -2.95 21.95
CA LYS A 348 -15.88 -3.47 20.60
C LYS A 348 -16.02 -2.31 19.64
N VAL A 349 -15.04 -2.17 18.75
CA VAL A 349 -15.01 -1.08 17.79
C VAL A 349 -15.93 -1.40 16.62
N LYS A 350 -16.72 -0.41 16.21
CA LYS A 350 -17.66 -0.51 15.09
C LYS A 350 -16.92 -0.36 13.77
N THR A 351 -17.43 -1.06 12.76
CA THR A 351 -16.95 -0.98 11.37
C THR A 351 -17.89 -0.19 10.46
N GLU A 352 -19.05 0.22 10.98
CA GLU A 352 -20.11 1.01 10.33
C GLU A 352 -20.88 1.85 11.35
#